data_AF-A0AAN6QJI2-F1
#
_entry.id   AF-A0AAN6QJI2-F1
#
_cell.length_a   1.000
_cell.length_b   1.000
_cell.length_c   1.000
_cell.angle_alpha   90.00
_cell.angle_beta   90.00
_cell.angle_gamma   90.00
#
_symmetry.space_group_name_H-M   'P 1'
#
loop_
_entity.id
_entity.type
_entity.pdbx_description
1 polymer ?
#
loop_
_entity_poly.entity_id
_entity_poly.type
_entity_poly.pdbx_seq_one_letter_code
_entity_poly.pdbx_strand_id
1 'polypeptide(L)'
;MVTKAHSTTYKGILSEEDRELEQATRQARLHAWTSLVSWLRDGEGIFHISGKAGSGKSTLIKFLLDHDQTRKELERCPNNDQLLLARFFFWRAGGKLQRSLEGLYRAILFEILTQIPHLVRDVFPDAYNAFSDSGSGVVIDEPYFRPRHLEKGMERLISKSPYPGYRICLVIDGLDEYGEDGNDSLQHELLVEQLLAWVARGGIKISA
;
A
#
# COMPACT_ATOMS: atom_id res chain seq x y z
N MET A 1 8.36 -17.36 -57.29
CA MET A 1 7.57 -18.61 -57.23
C MET A 1 8.40 -19.61 -56.43
N VAL A 2 8.09 -19.78 -55.13
CA VAL A 2 7.32 -20.92 -54.57
C VAL A 2 8.01 -22.23 -54.96
N THR A 3 8.64 -23.02 -54.08
CA THR A 3 8.13 -23.59 -52.82
C THR A 3 9.28 -24.29 -52.09
N LYS A 4 9.33 -24.19 -50.76
CA LYS A 4 9.40 -25.38 -49.91
C LYS A 4 8.97 -25.02 -48.50
N ALA A 5 7.78 -25.51 -48.17
CA ALA A 5 7.33 -25.66 -46.80
C ALA A 5 8.35 -26.54 -46.04
N HIS A 6 8.69 -26.11 -44.83
CA HIS A 6 8.92 -26.91 -43.63
C HIS A 6 9.68 -26.03 -42.64
N SER A 7 8.93 -25.35 -41.79
CA SER A 7 9.45 -24.79 -40.53
C SER A 7 8.46 -25.18 -39.43
N THR A 8 8.36 -26.49 -39.22
CA THR A 8 7.76 -27.09 -38.04
C THR A 8 8.77 -27.00 -36.88
N THR A 9 9.25 -25.79 -36.55
CA THR A 9 10.36 -25.62 -35.59
C THR A 9 9.94 -24.95 -34.28
N TYR A 10 8.72 -24.41 -34.19
CA TYR A 10 8.27 -23.66 -33.00
C TYR A 10 7.46 -24.48 -31.97
N LYS A 11 7.44 -25.82 -32.06
CA LYS A 11 6.64 -26.67 -31.15
C LYS A 11 7.40 -27.33 -30.00
N GLY A 12 8.68 -26.98 -29.77
CA GLY A 12 9.49 -27.60 -28.72
C GLY A 12 10.54 -26.71 -28.06
N ILE A 13 10.39 -25.38 -28.11
CA ILE A 13 11.40 -24.42 -27.61
C ILE A 13 11.11 -24.05 -26.15
N LEU A 14 11.10 -25.05 -25.26
CA LEU A 14 11.38 -24.86 -23.84
C LEU A 14 12.18 -26.09 -23.44
N SER A 15 13.47 -25.88 -23.13
CA SER A 15 14.34 -26.93 -22.60
C SER A 15 13.76 -27.47 -21.28
N GLU A 16 14.20 -28.65 -20.87
CA GLU A 16 13.75 -29.23 -19.59
C GLU A 16 14.10 -28.29 -18.42
N GLU A 17 15.24 -27.60 -18.52
CA GLU A 17 15.67 -26.52 -17.63
C GLU A 17 14.71 -25.32 -17.63
N ASP A 18 14.19 -24.90 -18.79
CA ASP A 18 13.21 -23.81 -18.87
C ASP A 18 11.89 -24.19 -18.18
N ARG A 19 11.47 -25.46 -18.32
CA ARG A 19 10.25 -25.97 -17.68
C ARG A 19 10.41 -26.07 -16.16
N GLU A 20 11.55 -26.56 -15.70
CA GLU A 20 11.88 -26.62 -14.27
C GLU A 20 11.94 -25.20 -13.66
N LEU A 21 12.55 -24.25 -14.38
CA LEU A 21 12.61 -22.85 -13.97
C LEU A 21 11.22 -22.20 -13.92
N GLU A 22 10.37 -22.48 -14.90
CA GLU A 22 8.99 -21.98 -14.94
C GLU A 22 8.15 -22.58 -13.81
N GLN A 23 8.32 -23.87 -13.53
CA GLN A 23 7.63 -24.58 -12.45
C GLN A 23 8.10 -24.09 -11.07
N ALA A 24 9.40 -23.90 -10.87
CA ALA A 24 9.97 -23.31 -9.65
C ALA A 24 9.48 -21.86 -9.44
N THR A 25 9.44 -21.06 -10.50
CA THR A 25 8.91 -19.69 -10.47
C THR A 25 7.43 -19.66 -10.08
N ARG A 26 6.63 -20.58 -10.63
CA ARG A 26 5.22 -20.73 -10.27
C ARG A 26 5.03 -21.14 -8.81
N GLN A 27 5.83 -22.09 -8.33
CA GLN A 27 5.82 -22.53 -6.93
C GLN A 27 6.13 -21.36 -5.98
N ALA A 28 7.18 -20.59 -6.29
CA ALA A 28 7.58 -19.43 -5.50
C ALA A 28 6.48 -18.35 -5.47
N ARG A 29 5.83 -18.07 -6.60
CA ARG A 29 4.70 -17.13 -6.68
C ARG A 29 3.50 -17.59 -5.84
N LEU A 30 3.15 -18.88 -5.90
CA LEU A 30 2.06 -19.45 -5.09
C LEU A 30 2.37 -19.35 -3.60
N HIS A 31 3.62 -19.62 -3.20
CA HIS A 31 4.03 -19.46 -1.81
C HIS A 31 3.95 -18.00 -1.36
N ALA A 32 4.51 -17.06 -2.14
CA ALA A 32 4.45 -15.64 -1.82
C ALA A 32 3.00 -15.14 -1.69
N TRP A 33 2.12 -15.59 -2.59
CA TRP A 33 0.69 -15.29 -2.52
C TRP A 33 0.05 -15.84 -1.23
N THR A 34 0.28 -17.12 -0.93
CA THR A 34 -0.27 -17.75 0.28
C THR A 34 0.22 -17.04 1.56
N SER A 35 1.50 -16.67 1.62
CA SER A 35 2.07 -15.92 2.73
C SER A 35 1.44 -14.54 2.86
N LEU A 36 1.29 -13.80 1.75
CA LEU A 36 0.68 -12.49 1.78
C LEU A 36 -0.78 -12.58 2.23
N VAL A 37 -1.57 -13.51 1.70
CA VAL A 37 -2.98 -13.68 2.10
C VAL A 37 -3.10 -14.06 3.58
N SER A 38 -2.25 -14.97 4.05
CA SER A 38 -2.22 -15.33 5.47
C SER A 38 -1.88 -14.14 6.35
N TRP A 39 -0.89 -13.33 5.95
CA TRP A 39 -0.51 -12.12 6.68
C TRP A 39 -1.60 -11.04 6.61
N LEU A 40 -2.25 -10.88 5.46
CA LEU A 40 -3.37 -9.96 5.28
C LEU A 40 -4.58 -10.33 6.16
N ARG A 41 -4.81 -11.61 6.41
CA ARG A 41 -5.89 -12.07 7.28
C ARG A 41 -5.51 -12.00 8.77
N ASP A 42 -4.41 -12.62 9.16
CA ASP A 42 -4.08 -12.88 10.58
C ASP A 42 -2.79 -12.21 11.05
N GLY A 43 -1.98 -11.72 10.12
CA GLY A 43 -0.69 -11.13 10.42
C GLY A 43 -0.78 -9.75 11.06
N GLU A 44 0.28 -9.41 11.77
CA GLU A 44 0.60 -8.10 12.32
C GLU A 44 1.99 -7.71 11.83
N GLY A 45 2.49 -6.54 12.22
CA GLY A 45 3.87 -6.18 11.89
C GLY A 45 4.02 -5.54 10.50
N ILE A 46 5.26 -5.65 9.98
CA ILE A 46 5.62 -5.31 8.61
C ILE A 46 5.81 -6.60 7.81
N PHE A 47 5.18 -6.70 6.64
CA PHE A 47 5.42 -7.76 5.65
C PHE A 47 6.23 -7.21 4.49
N HIS A 48 7.46 -7.70 4.35
CA HIS A 48 8.39 -7.20 3.34
C HIS A 48 8.34 -8.03 2.04
N ILE A 49 8.04 -7.38 0.91
CA ILE A 49 8.05 -7.99 -0.43
C ILE A 49 9.31 -7.53 -1.17
N SER A 50 10.34 -8.40 -1.16
CA SER A 50 11.59 -8.14 -1.87
C SER A 50 11.66 -8.85 -3.23
N GLY A 51 12.48 -8.29 -4.13
CA GLY A 51 12.69 -8.84 -5.46
C GLY A 51 13.40 -7.87 -6.40
N LYS A 52 14.05 -8.41 -7.43
CA LYS A 52 14.84 -7.64 -8.41
C LYS A 52 14.01 -6.51 -9.05
N ALA A 53 14.68 -5.42 -9.47
CA ALA A 53 14.05 -4.40 -10.29
C ALA A 53 13.40 -5.04 -11.53
N GLY A 54 12.17 -4.63 -11.86
CA GLY A 54 11.42 -5.21 -12.98
C GLY A 54 10.84 -6.61 -12.74
N SER A 55 10.96 -7.21 -11.55
CA SER A 55 10.36 -8.52 -11.25
C SER A 55 8.83 -8.54 -11.15
N GLY A 56 8.20 -7.35 -11.25
CA GLY A 56 6.74 -7.20 -11.22
C GLY A 56 6.14 -7.12 -9.81
N LYS A 57 6.90 -6.78 -8.77
CA LYS A 57 6.41 -6.65 -7.37
C LYS A 57 5.19 -5.74 -7.26
N SER A 58 5.30 -4.52 -7.76
CA SER A 58 4.20 -3.54 -7.74
C SER A 58 2.98 -4.03 -8.51
N THR A 59 3.20 -4.71 -9.64
CA THR A 59 2.12 -5.33 -10.42
C THR A 59 1.45 -6.45 -9.65
N LEU A 60 2.24 -7.30 -8.98
CA LEU A 60 1.73 -8.37 -8.13
C LEU A 60 0.93 -7.82 -6.95
N ILE A 61 1.45 -6.81 -6.25
CA ILE A 61 0.75 -6.15 -5.14
C ILE A 61 -0.57 -5.56 -5.61
N LYS A 62 -0.57 -4.77 -6.69
CA LYS A 62 -1.81 -4.19 -7.25
C LYS A 62 -2.81 -5.27 -7.64
N PHE A 63 -2.35 -6.28 -8.39
CA PHE A 63 -3.19 -7.41 -8.78
C PHE A 63 -3.78 -8.11 -7.56
N LEU A 64 -2.98 -8.40 -6.53
CA LEU A 64 -3.44 -9.10 -5.34
C LEU A 64 -4.46 -8.28 -4.56
N LEU A 65 -4.28 -6.98 -4.40
CA LEU A 65 -5.24 -6.12 -3.68
C LEU A 65 -6.56 -5.94 -4.44
N ASP A 66 -6.52 -5.98 -5.77
CA ASP A 66 -7.72 -5.86 -6.60
C ASP A 66 -8.38 -7.21 -6.88
N HIS A 67 -7.77 -8.32 -6.48
CA HIS A 67 -8.31 -9.66 -6.68
C HIS A 67 -9.44 -9.97 -5.68
N ASP A 68 -10.58 -10.44 -6.20
CA ASP A 68 -11.78 -10.75 -5.41
C ASP A 68 -11.51 -11.73 -4.25
N GLN A 69 -10.63 -12.72 -4.47
CA GLN A 69 -10.28 -13.66 -3.42
C GLN A 69 -9.59 -12.96 -2.25
N THR A 70 -8.68 -12.01 -2.53
CA THR A 70 -8.01 -11.25 -1.48
C THR A 70 -9.07 -10.47 -0.72
N ARG A 71 -9.94 -9.71 -1.40
CA ARG A 71 -11.04 -8.97 -0.75
C ARG A 71 -11.91 -9.85 0.16
N LYS A 72 -12.29 -11.04 -0.30
CA LYS A 72 -13.06 -12.02 0.51
C LYS A 72 -12.28 -12.52 1.72
N GLU A 73 -10.97 -12.74 1.61
CA GLU A 73 -10.16 -13.10 2.77
C GLU A 73 -9.93 -11.90 3.72
N LEU A 74 -9.88 -10.67 3.20
CA LEU A 74 -9.84 -9.44 4.01
C LEU A 74 -11.16 -9.19 4.75
N GLU A 75 -12.31 -9.64 4.22
CA GLU A 75 -13.60 -9.59 4.92
C GLU A 75 -13.68 -10.56 6.10
N ARG A 76 -12.85 -11.61 6.10
CA ARG A 76 -12.82 -12.66 7.14
C ARG A 76 -11.83 -12.37 8.27
N CYS A 77 -11.56 -11.09 8.54
CA CYS A 77 -10.68 -10.70 9.62
C CYS A 77 -11.07 -11.39 10.94
N PRO A 78 -10.08 -11.79 11.77
CA PRO A 78 -10.31 -12.16 13.15
C PRO A 78 -11.19 -11.13 13.88
N ASN A 79 -12.03 -11.62 14.79
CA ASN A 79 -12.93 -10.81 15.62
C ASN A 79 -14.02 -10.03 14.87
N ASN A 80 -14.24 -10.33 13.59
CA ASN A 80 -15.24 -9.63 12.75
C ASN A 80 -14.93 -8.13 12.57
N ASP A 81 -13.65 -7.75 12.73
CA ASP A 81 -13.17 -6.40 12.46
C ASP A 81 -13.20 -6.11 10.95
N GLN A 82 -13.56 -4.90 10.56
CA GLN A 82 -13.44 -4.47 9.16
C GLN A 82 -11.99 -4.05 8.86
N LEU A 83 -11.39 -4.60 7.80
CA LEU A 83 -10.09 -4.15 7.32
C LEU A 83 -10.22 -2.87 6.49
N LEU A 84 -9.45 -1.86 6.85
CA LEU A 84 -9.28 -0.62 6.09
C LEU A 84 -7.97 -0.69 5.33
N LEU A 85 -8.07 -0.60 4.01
CA LEU A 85 -6.91 -0.67 3.14
C LEU A 85 -6.50 0.72 2.69
N ALA A 86 -5.24 1.09 2.86
CA ALA A 86 -4.66 2.27 2.23
C ALA A 86 -3.41 1.89 1.41
N ARG A 87 -3.29 2.43 0.20
CA ARG A 87 -2.19 2.14 -0.73
C ARG A 87 -1.42 3.40 -1.12
N PHE A 88 -0.10 3.28 -1.18
CA PHE A 88 0.78 4.29 -1.72
C PHE A 88 1.96 3.66 -2.42
N PHE A 89 2.37 4.24 -3.55
CA PHE A 89 3.48 3.75 -4.35
C PHE A 89 4.43 4.92 -4.56
N PHE A 90 5.60 4.84 -3.94
CA PHE A 90 6.68 5.76 -4.23
C PHE A 90 7.12 5.55 -5.68
N TRP A 91 7.28 6.64 -6.40
CA TRP A 91 7.73 6.61 -7.78
C TRP A 91 8.62 7.81 -8.09
N ARG A 92 9.92 7.55 -8.23
CA ARG A 92 10.95 8.59 -8.39
C ARG A 92 10.81 9.37 -9.68
N ALA A 93 10.36 8.71 -10.75
CA ALA A 93 10.06 9.35 -12.04
C ALA A 93 8.69 10.06 -12.06
N GLY A 94 7.93 9.95 -10.97
CA GLY A 94 6.63 10.61 -10.80
C GLY A 94 6.74 12.07 -10.37
N GLY A 95 5.57 12.66 -10.08
CA GLY A 95 5.49 14.02 -9.53
C GLY A 95 5.98 14.11 -8.09
N LYS A 96 6.19 15.35 -7.59
CA LYS A 96 6.71 15.59 -6.23
C LYS A 96 5.96 14.83 -5.12
N LEU A 97 4.63 14.73 -5.22
CA LEU A 97 3.81 13.99 -4.25
C LEU A 97 4.06 12.49 -4.30
N GLN A 98 4.39 11.90 -5.45
CA GLN A 98 4.65 10.47 -5.56
C GLN A 98 6.00 10.06 -4.97
N ARG A 99 6.81 11.02 -4.49
CA ARG A 99 8.11 10.75 -3.86
C ARG A 99 8.27 11.40 -2.48
N SER A 100 7.18 11.89 -1.87
CA SER A 100 7.23 12.65 -0.62
C SER A 100 6.32 12.07 0.47
N LEU A 101 6.68 12.33 1.73
CA LEU A 101 5.83 12.04 2.89
C LEU A 101 4.46 12.72 2.79
N GLU A 102 4.41 13.93 2.23
CA GLU A 102 3.15 14.62 2.03
C GLU A 102 2.20 13.80 1.15
N GLY A 103 2.70 13.23 0.04
CA GLY A 103 1.86 12.39 -0.81
C GLY A 103 1.44 11.10 -0.14
N LEU A 104 2.34 10.47 0.63
CA LEU A 104 2.02 9.29 1.44
C LEU A 104 0.86 9.60 2.42
N TYR A 105 0.97 10.69 3.17
CA TYR A 105 -0.06 11.10 4.12
C TYR A 105 -1.38 11.43 3.43
N ARG A 106 -1.36 12.18 2.33
CA ARG A 106 -2.57 12.48 1.54
C ARG A 106 -3.29 11.21 1.11
N ALA A 107 -2.55 10.25 0.56
CA ALA A 107 -3.12 8.99 0.09
C ALA A 107 -3.71 8.17 1.24
N ILE A 108 -2.96 7.98 2.33
CA ILE A 108 -3.44 7.21 3.48
C ILE A 108 -4.69 7.86 4.09
N LEU A 109 -4.63 9.16 4.39
CA LEU A 109 -5.76 9.88 4.99
C LEU A 109 -6.98 9.83 4.08
N PHE A 110 -6.80 10.04 2.78
CA PHE A 110 -7.90 9.97 1.82
C PHE A 110 -8.54 8.57 1.77
N GLU A 111 -7.74 7.51 1.62
CA GLU A 111 -8.29 6.16 1.50
C GLU A 111 -8.96 5.68 2.78
N ILE A 112 -8.38 5.96 3.95
CA ILE A 112 -8.96 5.56 5.25
C ILE A 112 -10.22 6.37 5.56
N LEU A 113 -10.19 7.70 5.42
CA LEU A 113 -11.34 8.55 5.75
C LEU A 113 -12.51 8.38 4.77
N THR A 114 -12.24 7.94 3.54
CA THR A 114 -13.30 7.57 2.59
C THR A 114 -14.02 6.29 3.02
N GLN A 115 -13.29 5.32 3.57
CA GLN A 115 -13.86 4.08 4.11
C GLN A 115 -14.57 4.30 5.44
N ILE A 116 -14.07 5.23 6.26
CA ILE A 116 -14.67 5.59 7.55
C ILE A 116 -14.86 7.11 7.69
N PRO A 117 -15.92 7.68 7.09
CA PRO A 117 -16.14 9.13 7.11
C PRO A 117 -16.31 9.74 8.50
N HIS A 118 -16.76 8.96 9.50
CA HIS A 118 -16.95 9.49 10.86
C HIS A 118 -15.61 9.85 11.55
N LEU A 119 -14.48 9.27 11.13
CA LEU A 119 -13.16 9.62 11.65
C LEU A 119 -12.68 11.01 11.20
N VAL A 120 -13.32 11.64 10.23
CA VAL A 120 -12.95 13.00 9.77
C VAL A 120 -12.98 14.00 10.93
N ARG A 121 -13.97 13.88 11.83
CA ARG A 121 -14.06 14.73 13.03
C ARG A 121 -12.86 14.56 13.96
N ASP A 122 -12.37 13.34 14.08
CA ASP A 122 -11.27 12.98 14.96
C ASP A 122 -9.90 13.36 14.39
N VAL A 123 -9.74 13.21 13.08
CA VAL A 123 -8.50 13.44 12.35
C VAL A 123 -8.33 14.92 11.98
N PHE A 124 -9.42 15.57 11.55
CA PHE A 124 -9.46 16.98 11.14
C PHE A 124 -10.57 17.78 11.85
N PRO A 125 -10.52 17.91 13.19
CA PRO A 125 -11.56 18.60 13.96
C PRO A 125 -11.79 20.04 13.50
N ASP A 126 -10.71 20.79 13.21
CA ASP A 126 -10.80 22.19 12.79
C ASP A 126 -11.52 22.33 11.45
N ALA A 127 -11.22 21.45 10.49
CA ALA A 127 -11.87 21.44 9.18
C ALA A 127 -13.34 20.99 9.30
N TYR A 128 -13.60 19.98 10.13
CA TYR A 128 -14.93 19.43 10.37
C TYR A 128 -15.86 20.48 11.00
N ASN A 129 -15.38 21.21 12.01
CA ASN A 129 -16.14 22.27 12.66
C ASN A 129 -16.40 23.43 11.72
N ALA A 130 -15.36 23.89 11.00
CA ALA A 130 -15.51 24.98 10.02
C ALA A 130 -16.55 24.66 8.94
N PHE A 131 -16.57 23.41 8.44
CA PHE A 131 -17.58 22.95 7.49
C PHE A 131 -18.98 22.88 8.11
N SER A 132 -19.09 22.39 9.35
CA SER A 132 -20.37 22.25 10.06
C SER A 132 -21.01 23.60 10.37
N ASP A 133 -20.19 24.60 10.69
CA ASP A 133 -20.66 25.92 11.14
C ASP A 133 -20.99 26.88 9.97
N SER A 134 -20.40 26.68 8.80
CA SER A 134 -20.36 27.72 7.75
C SER A 134 -21.19 27.42 6.50
N GLY A 135 -21.88 26.27 6.43
CA GLY A 135 -22.69 25.89 5.26
C GLY A 135 -21.88 25.66 3.96
N SER A 136 -22.57 25.41 2.86
CA SER A 136 -21.98 25.06 1.56
C SER A 136 -21.35 26.27 0.86
N GLY A 137 -20.13 26.67 1.27
CA GLY A 137 -19.40 27.77 0.62
C GLY A 137 -17.96 28.00 1.09
N VAL A 138 -17.46 27.24 2.07
CA VAL A 138 -16.10 27.42 2.59
C VAL A 138 -15.06 26.81 1.67
N VAL A 139 -14.05 27.59 1.30
CA VAL A 139 -12.81 27.08 0.71
C VAL A 139 -11.99 26.42 1.81
N ILE A 140 -12.07 25.09 1.91
CA ILE A 140 -11.45 24.32 2.99
C ILE A 140 -10.00 23.91 2.70
N ASP A 141 -9.62 23.80 1.43
CA ASP A 141 -8.34 23.20 1.02
C ASP A 141 -7.12 23.97 1.54
N GLU A 142 -7.08 25.27 1.27
CA GLU A 142 -5.95 26.15 1.59
C GLU A 142 -5.70 26.31 3.11
N PRO A 143 -6.73 26.55 3.95
CA PRO A 143 -6.53 26.70 5.38
C PRO A 143 -6.34 25.38 6.13
N TYR A 144 -6.99 24.28 5.72
CA TYR A 144 -7.06 23.07 6.55
C TYR A 144 -6.25 21.88 6.03
N PHE A 145 -5.75 21.91 4.79
CA PHE A 145 -5.05 20.75 4.19
C PHE A 145 -3.62 21.06 3.69
N ARG A 146 -2.95 22.02 4.35
CA ARG A 146 -1.49 22.24 4.25
C ARG A 146 -0.71 21.00 4.77
N PRO A 147 0.57 20.81 4.37
CA PRO A 147 1.39 19.67 4.80
C PRO A 147 1.39 19.42 6.32
N ARG A 148 1.55 20.49 7.13
CA ARG A 148 1.50 20.43 8.59
C ARG A 148 0.18 19.90 9.17
N HIS A 149 -0.93 20.10 8.47
CA HIS A 149 -2.24 19.62 8.92
C HIS A 149 -2.41 18.15 8.56
N LEU A 150 -1.88 17.71 7.42
CA LEU A 150 -1.85 16.30 7.03
C LEU A 150 -0.98 15.48 7.98
N GLU A 151 0.17 16.00 8.39
CA GLU A 151 1.02 15.40 9.42
C GLU A 151 0.27 15.24 10.75
N LYS A 152 -0.34 16.32 11.27
CA LYS A 152 -1.19 16.24 12.47
C LYS A 152 -2.38 15.29 12.31
N GLY A 153 -2.97 15.23 11.12
CA GLY A 153 -4.04 14.29 10.79
C GLY A 153 -3.56 12.85 10.91
N MET A 154 -2.41 12.53 10.31
CA MET A 154 -1.78 11.23 10.45
C MET A 154 -1.45 10.91 11.92
N GLU A 155 -0.87 11.83 12.67
CA GLU A 155 -0.60 11.64 14.10
C GLU A 155 -1.87 11.30 14.89
N ARG A 156 -2.99 12.02 14.64
CA ARG A 156 -4.29 11.74 15.26
C ARG A 156 -4.86 10.39 14.83
N LEU A 157 -4.74 10.05 13.55
CA LEU A 157 -5.19 8.76 13.02
C LEU A 157 -4.43 7.60 13.68
N ILE A 158 -3.10 7.70 13.78
CA ILE A 158 -2.26 6.66 14.34
C ILE A 158 -2.40 6.58 15.87
N SER A 159 -2.46 7.72 16.56
CA SER A 159 -2.53 7.76 18.04
C SER A 159 -3.83 7.20 18.63
N LYS A 160 -4.90 7.15 17.84
CA LYS A 160 -6.19 6.53 18.23
C LYS A 160 -6.29 5.04 17.91
N SER A 161 -5.29 4.47 17.24
CA SER A 161 -5.22 3.02 17.02
C SER A 161 -4.91 2.28 18.34
N PRO A 162 -5.50 1.10 18.60
CA PRO A 162 -6.46 0.37 17.76
C PRO A 162 -7.87 0.96 17.79
N TYR A 163 -8.55 0.92 16.65
CA TYR A 163 -9.95 1.32 16.52
C TYR A 163 -10.88 0.12 16.79
N PRO A 164 -11.87 0.24 17.68
CA PRO A 164 -12.81 -0.85 17.92
C PRO A 164 -13.54 -1.27 16.64
N GLY A 165 -13.47 -2.56 16.29
CA GLY A 165 -14.11 -3.09 15.09
C GLY A 165 -13.36 -2.83 13.78
N TYR A 166 -12.16 -2.25 13.82
CA TYR A 166 -11.39 -1.91 12.62
C TYR A 166 -9.91 -2.24 12.75
N ARG A 167 -9.32 -2.66 11.63
CA ARG A 167 -7.87 -2.84 11.50
C ARG A 167 -7.38 -2.10 10.26
N ILE A 168 -6.24 -1.44 10.34
CA ILE A 168 -5.64 -0.69 9.24
C ILE A 168 -4.55 -1.54 8.59
N CYS A 169 -4.62 -1.72 7.28
CA CYS A 169 -3.56 -2.29 6.46
C CYS A 169 -3.04 -1.23 5.50
N LEU A 170 -1.78 -0.84 5.65
CA LEU A 170 -1.09 0.06 4.72
C LEU A 170 -0.28 -0.78 3.75
N VAL A 171 -0.33 -0.43 2.47
CA VAL A 171 0.52 -1.02 1.45
C VAL A 171 1.37 0.10 0.85
N ILE A 172 2.66 0.06 1.12
CA ILE A 172 3.60 1.12 0.78
C ILE A 172 4.73 0.49 -0.04
N ASP A 173 4.72 0.67 -1.35
CA ASP A 173 5.73 0.09 -2.23
C ASP A 173 6.72 1.17 -2.70
N GLY A 174 7.93 0.74 -3.06
CA GLY A 174 9.00 1.63 -3.54
C GLY A 174 9.66 2.47 -2.45
N LEU A 175 9.78 1.97 -1.21
CA LEU A 175 10.45 2.71 -0.13
C LEU A 175 11.88 3.18 -0.49
N ASP A 176 12.56 2.47 -1.39
CA ASP A 176 13.87 2.84 -1.95
C ASP A 176 13.81 4.01 -2.95
N GLU A 177 12.62 4.38 -3.43
CA GLU A 177 12.35 5.51 -4.32
C GLU A 177 11.89 6.78 -3.57
N TYR A 178 11.82 6.75 -2.23
CA TYR A 178 11.52 7.90 -1.40
C TYR A 178 12.64 8.95 -1.42
N GLY A 179 12.28 10.24 -1.43
CA GLY A 179 13.22 11.35 -1.38
C GLY A 179 13.55 11.94 -2.76
N GLU A 180 14.28 13.06 -2.77
CA GLU A 180 14.69 13.73 -4.02
C GLU A 180 15.98 13.15 -4.59
N ASP A 181 16.88 12.68 -3.72
CA ASP A 181 18.11 11.97 -4.06
C ASP A 181 18.09 10.63 -3.32
N GLY A 182 18.19 9.51 -4.04
CA GLY A 182 18.13 8.15 -3.48
C GLY A 182 19.34 7.75 -2.61
N ASN A 183 19.91 8.72 -1.89
CA ASN A 183 21.13 8.59 -1.09
C ASN A 183 21.07 9.36 0.25
N ASP A 184 19.92 9.95 0.62
CA ASP A 184 19.74 10.52 1.96
C ASP A 184 19.31 9.42 2.94
N SER A 185 20.28 8.60 3.36
CA SER A 185 20.06 7.48 4.28
C SER A 185 19.32 7.88 5.56
N LEU A 186 19.52 9.11 6.04
CA LEU A 186 18.85 9.60 7.25
C LEU A 186 17.35 9.73 7.04
N GLN A 187 16.90 10.23 5.89
CA GLN A 187 15.47 10.30 5.59
C GLN A 187 14.83 8.91 5.51
N HIS A 188 15.52 7.94 4.90
CA HIS A 188 15.04 6.56 4.86
C HIS A 188 14.97 5.93 6.25
N GLU A 189 16.00 6.12 7.07
CA GLU A 189 16.02 5.65 8.46
C GLU A 189 14.85 6.22 9.27
N LEU A 190 14.62 7.54 9.18
CA LEU A 190 13.50 8.21 9.86
C LEU A 190 12.13 7.70 9.38
N LEU A 191 11.98 7.46 8.06
CA LEU A 191 10.75 6.86 7.53
C LEU A 191 10.55 5.45 8.10
N VAL A 192 11.58 4.62 8.11
CA VAL A 192 11.50 3.25 8.67
C VAL A 192 11.14 3.28 10.16
N GLU A 193 11.80 4.13 10.95
CA GLU A 193 11.48 4.32 12.37
C GLU A 193 10.01 4.72 12.57
N GLN A 194 9.51 5.63 11.72
CA GLN A 194 8.12 6.05 11.76
C GLN A 194 7.15 4.91 11.44
N LEU A 195 7.41 4.12 10.39
CA LEU A 195 6.58 2.97 10.02
C LEU A 195 6.56 1.91 11.13
N LEU A 196 7.72 1.65 11.76
CA LEU A 196 7.83 0.75 12.91
C LEU A 196 7.02 1.27 14.10
N ALA A 197 7.10 2.57 14.39
CA ALA A 197 6.34 3.20 15.46
C ALA A 197 4.82 3.12 15.24
N TRP A 198 4.35 3.20 13.98
CA TRP A 198 2.93 3.05 13.65
C TRP A 198 2.43 1.64 13.95
N VAL A 199 3.19 0.63 13.52
CA VAL A 199 2.85 -0.78 13.71
C VAL A 199 2.90 -1.17 15.19
N ALA A 200 3.84 -0.62 15.96
CA ALA A 200 3.97 -0.85 17.40
C ALA A 200 2.75 -0.40 18.23
N ARG A 201 1.88 0.45 17.67
CA ARG A 201 0.61 0.84 18.34
C ARG A 201 -0.42 -0.28 18.37
N GLY A 202 -0.30 -1.27 17.49
CA GLY A 202 -1.32 -2.29 17.28
C GLY A 202 -2.51 -1.78 16.48
N GLY A 203 -3.26 -2.69 15.86
CA GLY A 203 -4.37 -2.37 14.96
C GLY A 203 -3.94 -1.79 13.60
N ILE A 204 -2.64 -1.58 13.37
CA ILE A 204 -2.05 -1.16 12.10
C ILE A 204 -1.00 -2.19 11.69
N LYS A 205 -1.02 -2.57 10.40
CA LYS A 205 0.00 -3.40 9.78
C LYS A 205 0.39 -2.85 8.41
N ILE A 206 1.60 -3.15 7.98
CA ILE A 206 2.18 -2.53 6.78
C ILE A 206 2.77 -3.61 5.87
N SER A 207 2.41 -3.61 4.59
CA SER A 207 3.17 -4.32 3.57
C SER A 207 4.09 -3.32 2.90
N ALA A 208 5.39 -3.62 2.86
CA ALA A 208 6.40 -2.75 2.25
C ALA A 208 7.49 -3.51 1.51
#